data_AF-A0A164K5F4-F1
#
_entry.id   AF-A0A164K5F4-F1
#
_cell.length_a   1.000
_cell.length_b   1.000
_cell.length_c   1.000
_cell.angle_alpha   90.00
_cell.angle_beta   90.00
_cell.angle_gamma   90.00
#
_symmetry.space_group_name_H-M   'P 1'
#
loop_
_entity.id
_entity.type
_entity.pdbx_description
1 polymer ?
#
loop_
_entity_poly.entity_id
_entity_poly.type
_entity_poly.pdbx_seq_one_letter_code
_entity_poly.pdbx_strand_id
1 'polypeptide(L)'
;MELPGMTIMSQSPLLADAPSSIADLVKRINDDADASVSARLGQAAANLADQRIMLAEELCARQLSIATIAARTAAEAAGEASRTKAQIARADAEAQRWEAKALADEKRITSPYGKVALAKKISTRIDYALYGMVAVGIGISALNIQRTVTTHGTADPLTWLAFGMEAMVTVPIVVTMVVASLGMRLGKSFNRKPFAIIEALLLVAAVALNVLPHALAGDLLAAIQFGSVPALLAVSVALHGFVSSLLSTWTREAAVEASREREITQLSEALAA
;
A
#
# COMPACT_ATOMS: atom_id res chain seq x y z
N MET A 1 34.61 -61.76 133.55
CA MET A 1 35.57 -62.43 132.65
C MET A 1 34.78 -62.87 131.42
N GLU A 2 35.34 -62.58 130.26
CA GLU A 2 34.72 -62.33 128.96
C GLU A 2 34.24 -63.55 128.14
N LEU A 3 33.35 -63.24 127.17
CA LEU A 3 33.02 -63.95 125.90
C LEU A 3 32.37 -65.34 126.05
N PRO A 4 31.80 -66.00 125.00
CA PRO A 4 31.46 -65.61 123.61
C PRO A 4 30.01 -66.05 123.22
N GLY A 5 29.61 -65.93 121.95
CA GLY A 5 28.66 -66.89 121.36
C GLY A 5 27.39 -66.35 120.69
N MET A 6 27.42 -66.46 119.36
CA MET A 6 26.31 -66.69 118.44
C MET A 6 25.02 -67.23 119.06
N THR A 7 23.86 -66.65 118.74
CA THR A 7 22.57 -67.35 118.86
C THR A 7 21.65 -66.95 117.71
N ILE A 8 21.23 -68.00 117.00
CA ILE A 8 20.24 -68.02 115.95
C ILE A 8 18.84 -68.08 116.61
N MET A 9 17.86 -67.54 115.88
CA MET A 9 16.41 -67.81 115.90
C MET A 9 15.45 -66.87 116.67
N SER A 10 14.48 -66.43 115.85
CA SER A 10 13.05 -66.30 116.13
C SER A 10 12.56 -64.97 116.71
N GLN A 11 11.82 -64.20 115.91
CA GLN A 11 10.36 -64.38 115.81
C GLN A 11 9.80 -63.52 114.66
N SER A 12 9.15 -64.19 113.71
CA SER A 12 8.15 -63.60 112.81
C SER A 12 6.92 -63.20 113.62
N PRO A 13 6.08 -62.29 113.09
CA PRO A 13 4.80 -62.78 112.60
C PRO A 13 4.54 -62.23 111.19
N LEU A 14 4.28 -63.11 110.22
CA LEU A 14 2.94 -63.60 109.89
C LEU A 14 2.26 -62.63 108.90
N LEU A 15 2.20 -63.09 107.65
CA LEU A 15 1.28 -62.74 106.57
C LEU A 15 0.26 -61.63 106.86
N ALA A 16 0.42 -60.49 106.19
CA ALA A 16 -0.69 -59.67 105.67
C ALA A 16 -0.10 -58.49 104.89
N ASP A 17 0.00 -58.62 103.57
CA ASP A 17 -0.73 -57.79 102.60
C ASP A 17 -0.05 -57.90 101.24
N ALA A 18 -0.85 -58.13 100.22
CA ALA A 18 -0.40 -58.21 98.84
C ALA A 18 -0.21 -56.78 98.27
N PRO A 19 -0.70 -56.51 97.08
CA PRO A 19 -0.02 -56.26 95.80
C PRO A 19 0.30 -54.77 95.55
N SER A 20 0.36 -53.92 96.59
CA SER A 20 0.29 -52.46 96.48
C SER A 20 1.51 -51.79 95.83
N SER A 21 2.72 -52.33 96.01
CA SER A 21 3.94 -51.75 95.43
C SER A 21 4.03 -51.92 93.90
N ILE A 22 3.56 -53.05 93.37
CA ILE A 22 3.45 -53.27 91.91
C ILE A 22 2.22 -52.54 91.37
N ALA A 23 1.10 -52.54 92.10
CA ALA A 23 -0.12 -51.84 91.69
C ALA A 23 0.08 -50.32 91.58
N ASP A 24 0.80 -49.69 92.52
CA ASP A 24 1.12 -48.26 92.46
C ASP A 24 2.10 -47.93 91.33
N LEU A 25 3.05 -48.83 91.04
CA LEU A 25 4.03 -48.64 89.97
C LEU A 25 3.39 -48.84 88.58
N VAL A 26 2.50 -49.83 88.44
CA VAL A 26 1.66 -50.03 87.25
C VAL A 26 0.72 -48.84 87.05
N LYS A 27 0.11 -48.33 88.12
CA LYS A 27 -0.76 -47.14 88.07
C LYS A 27 0.00 -45.91 87.62
N ARG A 28 1.20 -45.65 88.16
CA ARG A 28 2.06 -44.53 87.74
C ARG A 28 2.50 -44.66 86.28
N ILE A 29 2.89 -45.85 85.82
CA ILE A 29 3.23 -46.10 84.41
C ILE A 29 2.01 -45.86 83.53
N ASN A 30 0.82 -46.26 83.98
CA ASN A 30 -0.42 -46.08 83.23
C ASN A 30 -0.85 -44.61 83.18
N ASP A 31 -0.71 -43.87 84.29
CA ASP A 31 -1.01 -42.43 84.37
C ASP A 31 0.01 -41.61 83.55
N ASP A 32 1.30 -41.94 83.58
CA ASP A 32 2.33 -41.33 82.72
C ASP A 32 2.12 -41.69 81.24
N ALA A 33 1.69 -42.91 80.94
CA ALA A 33 1.32 -43.33 79.59
C ALA A 33 0.11 -42.52 79.09
N ASP A 34 -0.95 -42.37 79.89
CA ASP A 34 -2.14 -41.57 79.54
C ASP A 34 -1.82 -40.07 79.41
N ALA A 35 -0.96 -39.52 80.28
CA ALA A 35 -0.47 -38.15 80.16
C ALA A 35 0.36 -37.95 78.87
N SER A 36 1.22 -38.92 78.53
CA SER A 36 2.02 -38.87 77.30
C SER A 36 1.16 -39.02 76.04
N VAL A 37 0.11 -39.84 76.09
CA VAL A 37 -0.82 -40.07 74.97
C VAL A 37 -1.71 -38.85 74.75
N SER A 38 -2.27 -38.27 75.82
CA SER A 38 -3.08 -37.05 75.74
C SER A 38 -2.26 -35.84 75.27
N ALA A 39 -1.01 -35.70 75.70
CA ALA A 39 -0.09 -34.69 75.18
C ALA A 39 0.20 -34.87 73.68
N ARG A 40 0.45 -36.11 73.23
CA ARG A 40 0.66 -36.43 71.80
C ARG A 40 -0.58 -36.18 70.95
N LEU A 41 -1.78 -36.47 71.48
CA LEU A 41 -3.05 -36.19 70.81
C LEU A 41 -3.33 -34.68 70.72
N GLY A 42 -3.07 -33.92 71.78
CA GLY A 42 -3.19 -32.46 71.77
C GLY A 42 -2.21 -31.81 70.78
N GLN A 43 -0.98 -32.31 70.71
CA GLN A 43 0.04 -31.84 69.78
C GLN A 43 -0.29 -32.24 68.32
N ALA A 44 -0.84 -33.43 68.10
CA ALA A 44 -1.34 -33.85 66.79
C ALA A 44 -2.54 -33.01 66.33
N ALA A 45 -3.46 -32.65 67.24
CA ALA A 45 -4.59 -31.78 66.95
C ALA A 45 -4.15 -30.35 66.61
N ALA A 46 -3.17 -29.80 67.33
CA ALA A 46 -2.57 -28.51 67.03
C ALA A 46 -1.89 -28.51 65.65
N ASN A 47 -1.10 -29.55 65.35
CA ASN A 47 -0.46 -29.71 64.03
C ASN A 47 -1.46 -29.80 62.87
N LEU A 48 -2.61 -30.46 63.09
CA LEU A 48 -3.69 -30.54 62.10
C LEU A 48 -4.42 -29.20 61.90
N ALA A 49 -4.58 -28.41 62.97
CA ALA A 49 -5.15 -27.07 62.88
C ALA A 49 -4.23 -26.14 62.08
N ASP A 50 -2.92 -26.17 62.36
CA ASP A 50 -1.91 -25.40 61.62
C ASP A 50 -1.83 -25.82 60.15
N GLN A 51 -1.87 -27.12 59.86
CA GLN A 51 -1.91 -27.62 58.47
C GLN A 51 -3.14 -27.13 57.70
N ARG A 52 -4.31 -27.06 58.35
CA ARG A 52 -5.54 -26.57 57.73
C ARG A 52 -5.50 -25.08 57.44
N ILE A 53 -4.94 -24.29 58.36
CA ILE A 53 -4.76 -22.85 58.17
C ILE A 53 -3.82 -22.60 56.99
N MET A 54 -2.68 -23.30 56.94
CA MET A 54 -1.71 -23.19 55.85
C MET A 54 -2.32 -23.56 54.48
N LEU A 55 -3.10 -24.64 54.41
CA LEU A 55 -3.78 -25.03 53.17
C LEU A 55 -4.85 -24.01 52.73
N ALA A 56 -5.59 -23.43 53.68
CA ALA A 56 -6.58 -22.40 53.38
C ALA A 56 -5.93 -21.12 52.83
N GLU A 57 -4.80 -20.70 53.42
CA GLU A 57 -4.01 -19.57 52.94
C GLU A 57 -3.45 -19.83 51.53
N GLU A 58 -2.92 -21.04 51.26
CA GLU A 58 -2.40 -21.39 49.94
C GLU A 58 -3.50 -21.39 48.88
N LEU A 59 -4.69 -21.94 49.18
CA LEU A 59 -5.83 -21.92 48.27
C LEU A 59 -6.33 -20.50 47.99
N CYS A 60 -6.39 -19.65 49.02
CA CYS A 60 -6.77 -18.25 48.88
C CYS A 60 -5.76 -17.48 48.00
N ALA A 61 -4.47 -17.67 48.26
CA ALA A 61 -3.39 -17.07 47.47
C ALA A 61 -3.42 -17.54 46.00
N ARG A 62 -3.68 -18.83 45.75
CA ARG A 62 -3.86 -19.39 44.40
C ARG A 62 -5.09 -18.83 43.69
N GLN A 63 -6.21 -18.68 44.38
CA GLN A 63 -7.42 -18.10 43.77
C GLN A 63 -7.21 -16.63 43.41
N LEU A 64 -6.55 -15.85 44.27
CA LEU A 64 -6.21 -14.47 43.98
C LEU A 64 -5.25 -14.35 42.79
N SER A 65 -4.25 -15.23 42.70
CA SER A 65 -3.32 -15.22 41.57
C SER A 65 -4.00 -15.60 40.25
N ILE A 66 -4.90 -16.59 40.26
CA ILE A 66 -5.70 -16.95 39.08
C ILE A 66 -6.63 -15.79 38.68
N ALA A 67 -7.31 -15.17 39.64
CA ALA A 67 -8.22 -14.06 39.38
C ALA A 67 -7.51 -12.84 38.81
N THR A 68 -6.32 -12.50 39.33
CA THR A 68 -5.51 -11.38 38.82
C THR A 68 -4.97 -11.65 37.43
N ILE A 69 -4.50 -12.87 37.14
CA ILE A 69 -4.09 -13.28 35.80
C ILE A 69 -5.26 -13.19 34.83
N ALA A 70 -6.43 -13.72 35.19
CA ALA A 70 -7.64 -13.68 34.37
C ALA A 70 -8.12 -12.24 34.11
N ALA A 71 -8.07 -11.36 35.12
CA ALA A 71 -8.42 -9.96 34.95
C ALA A 71 -7.43 -9.24 34.01
N ARG A 72 -6.13 -9.54 34.11
CA ARG A 72 -5.11 -8.96 33.24
C ARG A 72 -5.25 -9.43 31.79
N THR A 73 -5.44 -10.72 31.55
CA THR A 73 -5.64 -11.26 30.20
C THR A 73 -6.92 -10.71 29.57
N ALA A 74 -8.00 -10.57 30.35
CA ALA A 74 -9.23 -9.94 29.88
C ALA A 74 -9.03 -8.46 29.52
N ALA A 75 -8.26 -7.71 30.31
CA ALA A 75 -7.93 -6.32 30.03
C ALA A 75 -7.04 -6.17 28.78
N GLU A 76 -6.05 -7.04 28.60
CA GLU A 76 -5.18 -7.09 27.42
C GLU A 76 -6.00 -7.42 26.16
N ALA A 77 -6.86 -8.45 26.21
CA ALA A 77 -7.77 -8.81 25.12
C ALA A 77 -8.76 -7.69 24.76
N ALA A 78 -9.31 -6.99 25.78
CA ALA A 78 -10.16 -5.83 25.55
C ALA A 78 -9.41 -4.66 24.90
N GLY A 79 -8.15 -4.44 25.28
CA GLY A 79 -7.26 -3.47 24.67
C GLY A 79 -6.97 -3.78 23.20
N GLU A 80 -6.66 -5.03 22.88
CA GLU A 80 -6.44 -5.51 21.51
C GLU A 80 -7.70 -5.42 20.65
N ALA A 81 -8.86 -5.81 21.20
CA ALA A 81 -10.14 -5.69 20.53
C ALA A 81 -10.48 -4.21 20.23
N SER A 82 -10.22 -3.30 21.17
CA SER A 82 -10.41 -1.85 20.96
C SER A 82 -9.49 -1.30 19.88
N ARG A 83 -8.20 -1.68 19.89
CA ARG A 83 -7.23 -1.30 18.84
C ARG A 83 -7.64 -1.82 17.47
N THR A 84 -8.07 -3.07 17.38
CA THR A 84 -8.53 -3.69 16.13
C THR A 84 -9.78 -2.98 15.61
N LYS A 85 -10.76 -2.71 16.49
CA LYS A 85 -11.94 -1.92 16.11
C LYS A 85 -11.58 -0.53 15.61
N ALA A 86 -10.63 0.15 16.24
CA ALA A 86 -10.17 1.47 15.81
C ALA A 86 -9.45 1.41 14.45
N GLN A 87 -8.68 0.35 14.18
CA GLN A 87 -8.03 0.16 12.88
C GLN A 87 -9.06 -0.13 11.78
N ILE A 88 -10.04 -1.00 12.05
CA ILE A 88 -11.15 -1.29 11.13
C ILE A 88 -11.92 0.00 10.83
N ALA A 89 -12.29 0.77 11.85
CA ALA A 89 -13.02 2.03 11.66
C ALA A 89 -12.25 3.06 10.82
N ARG A 90 -10.91 3.08 10.92
CA ARG A 90 -10.07 3.93 10.07
C ARG A 90 -10.04 3.43 8.62
N ALA A 91 -9.85 2.12 8.43
CA ALA A 91 -9.87 1.51 7.11
C ALA A 91 -11.23 1.70 6.42
N ASP A 92 -12.33 1.55 7.16
CA ASP A 92 -13.70 1.80 6.66
C ASP A 92 -13.89 3.27 6.29
N ALA A 93 -13.39 4.21 7.11
CA ALA A 93 -13.47 5.64 6.79
C ALA A 93 -12.65 5.99 5.54
N GLU A 94 -11.50 5.36 5.32
CA GLU A 94 -10.70 5.52 4.11
C GLU A 94 -11.41 4.93 2.88
N ALA A 95 -11.99 3.74 3.02
CA ALA A 95 -12.78 3.10 1.96
C ALA A 95 -13.99 3.95 1.57
N GLN A 96 -14.72 4.51 2.54
CA GLN A 96 -15.85 5.42 2.29
C GLN A 96 -15.41 6.69 1.55
N ARG A 97 -14.24 7.26 1.90
CA ARG A 97 -13.69 8.41 1.18
C ARG A 97 -13.30 8.05 -0.26
N TRP A 98 -12.71 6.88 -0.46
CA TRP A 98 -12.36 6.39 -1.78
C TRP A 98 -13.59 6.16 -2.64
N GLU A 99 -14.62 5.52 -2.10
CA GLU A 99 -15.90 5.28 -2.78
C GLU A 99 -16.63 6.59 -3.10
N ALA A 100 -16.72 7.51 -2.14
CA ALA A 100 -17.31 8.83 -2.37
C ALA A 100 -16.56 9.62 -3.44
N LYS A 101 -15.23 9.52 -3.46
CA LYS A 101 -14.40 10.14 -4.50
C LYS A 101 -14.61 9.46 -5.85
N ALA A 102 -14.65 8.14 -5.92
CA ALA A 102 -14.90 7.39 -7.14
C ALA A 102 -16.28 7.73 -7.73
N LEU A 103 -17.32 7.79 -6.91
CA LEU A 103 -18.66 8.22 -7.32
C LEU A 103 -18.69 9.69 -7.76
N ALA A 104 -17.98 10.58 -7.07
CA ALA A 104 -17.87 11.98 -7.47
C ALA A 104 -17.14 12.14 -8.81
N ASP A 105 -16.08 11.37 -9.03
CA ASP A 105 -15.33 11.37 -10.29
C ASP A 105 -16.13 10.70 -11.42
N GLU A 106 -16.89 9.64 -11.14
CA GLU A 106 -17.83 9.03 -12.08
C GLU A 106 -18.93 10.02 -12.48
N LYS A 107 -19.55 10.72 -11.52
CA LYS A 107 -20.54 11.78 -11.80
C LYS A 107 -19.95 12.89 -12.66
N ARG A 108 -18.68 13.27 -12.44
CA ARG A 108 -17.99 14.22 -13.30
C ARG A 108 -17.82 13.66 -14.70
N ILE A 109 -17.35 12.44 -14.87
CA ILE A 109 -17.11 11.82 -16.19
C ILE A 109 -18.42 11.58 -16.97
N THR A 110 -19.52 11.28 -16.27
CA THR A 110 -20.82 10.99 -16.87
C THR A 110 -21.60 12.26 -17.22
N SER A 111 -21.43 13.34 -16.44
CA SER A 111 -22.06 14.63 -16.74
C SER A 111 -21.60 15.20 -18.10
N PRO A 112 -22.50 15.76 -18.93
CA PRO A 112 -22.10 16.31 -20.23
C PRO A 112 -21.06 17.42 -20.15
N TYR A 113 -21.10 18.28 -19.13
CA TYR A 113 -20.05 19.27 -18.89
C TYR A 113 -18.70 18.67 -18.56
N GLY A 114 -18.67 17.58 -17.78
CA GLY A 114 -17.42 16.91 -17.46
C GLY A 114 -16.86 16.12 -18.64
N LYS A 115 -17.70 15.59 -19.55
CA LYS A 115 -17.25 15.03 -20.84
C LYS A 115 -16.53 16.10 -21.69
N VAL A 116 -17.09 17.31 -21.79
CA VAL A 116 -16.45 18.43 -22.49
C VAL A 116 -15.10 18.79 -21.85
N ALA A 117 -15.06 18.92 -20.52
CA ALA A 117 -13.84 19.26 -19.79
C ALA A 117 -12.76 18.18 -19.92
N LEU A 118 -13.13 16.90 -19.83
CA LEU A 118 -12.23 15.77 -19.99
C LEU A 118 -11.69 15.68 -21.42
N ALA A 119 -12.56 15.79 -22.43
CA ALA A 119 -12.17 15.78 -23.83
C ALA A 119 -11.20 16.93 -24.14
N LYS A 120 -11.43 18.12 -23.60
CA LYS A 120 -10.52 19.27 -23.75
C LYS A 120 -9.17 19.02 -23.07
N LYS A 121 -9.16 18.51 -21.85
CA LYS A 121 -7.93 18.22 -21.08
C LYS A 121 -7.09 17.14 -21.75
N ILE A 122 -7.71 16.04 -22.19
CA ILE A 122 -7.04 14.96 -22.91
C ILE A 122 -6.49 15.50 -24.23
N SER A 123 -7.30 16.24 -24.99
CA SER A 123 -6.89 16.83 -26.25
C SER A 123 -5.65 17.72 -26.10
N THR A 124 -5.63 18.62 -25.12
CA THR A 124 -4.46 19.46 -24.84
C THR A 124 -3.21 18.66 -24.47
N ARG A 125 -3.35 17.61 -23.63
CA ARG A 125 -2.21 16.76 -23.26
C ARG A 125 -1.66 15.98 -24.45
N ILE A 126 -2.54 15.47 -25.30
CA ILE A 126 -2.18 14.76 -26.51
C ILE A 126 -1.48 15.70 -27.50
N ASP A 127 -1.97 16.94 -27.66
CA ASP A 127 -1.29 17.95 -28.49
C ASP A 127 0.14 18.20 -28.00
N TYR A 128 0.34 18.42 -26.69
CA TYR A 128 1.68 18.61 -26.12
C TYR A 128 2.58 17.38 -26.29
N ALA A 129 2.04 16.18 -26.11
CA ALA A 129 2.78 14.95 -26.33
C ALA A 129 3.22 14.81 -27.80
N LEU A 130 2.33 15.14 -28.74
CA LEU A 130 2.62 15.10 -30.17
C LEU A 130 3.63 16.18 -30.59
N TYR A 131 3.52 17.41 -30.06
CA TYR A 131 4.52 18.45 -30.29
C TYR A 131 5.88 18.08 -29.71
N GLY A 132 5.91 17.48 -28.52
CA GLY A 132 7.14 16.95 -27.91
C GLY A 132 7.76 15.85 -28.75
N MET A 133 6.96 14.90 -29.24
CA MET A 133 7.40 13.82 -30.13
C MET A 133 8.05 14.36 -31.40
N VAL A 134 7.43 15.34 -32.06
CA VAL A 134 7.99 15.96 -33.27
C VAL A 134 9.28 16.71 -32.96
N ALA A 135 9.35 17.46 -31.84
CA ALA A 135 10.57 18.14 -31.42
C ALA A 135 11.73 17.16 -31.17
N VAL A 136 11.46 15.99 -30.58
CA VAL A 136 12.46 14.93 -30.41
C VAL A 136 12.89 14.36 -31.76
N GLY A 137 11.94 14.11 -32.68
CA GLY A 137 12.23 13.64 -34.04
C GLY A 137 13.16 14.60 -34.80
N ILE A 138 12.88 15.91 -34.71
CA ILE A 138 13.76 16.96 -35.24
C ILE A 138 15.15 16.84 -34.64
N GLY A 139 15.26 16.73 -33.31
CA GLY A 139 16.55 16.61 -32.62
C GLY A 139 17.37 15.39 -33.08
N ILE A 140 16.73 14.23 -33.21
CA ILE A 140 17.39 13.00 -33.66
C ILE A 140 17.83 13.08 -35.13
N SER A 141 16.96 13.60 -36.01
CA SER A 141 17.30 13.81 -37.43
C SER A 141 18.51 14.71 -37.59
N ALA A 142 18.53 15.80 -36.82
CA ALA A 142 19.59 16.78 -36.82
C ALA A 142 20.94 16.18 -36.35
N LEU A 143 20.92 15.29 -35.35
CA LEU A 143 22.11 14.53 -34.92
C LEU A 143 22.58 13.51 -35.98
N ASN A 144 21.66 12.91 -36.74
CA ASN A 144 22.02 11.98 -37.82
C ASN A 144 22.69 12.70 -38.99
N ILE A 145 22.17 13.87 -39.37
CA ILE A 145 22.78 14.70 -40.41
C ILE A 145 24.19 15.15 -39.99
N GLN A 146 24.39 15.50 -38.72
CA GLN A 146 25.71 15.80 -38.19
C GLN A 146 26.70 14.64 -38.41
N ARG A 147 26.31 13.40 -38.07
CA ARG A 147 27.15 12.21 -38.28
C ARG A 147 27.39 11.87 -39.75
N THR A 148 26.50 12.32 -40.65
CA THR A 148 26.57 12.05 -42.09
C THR A 148 27.43 13.07 -42.84
N VAL A 149 27.36 14.34 -42.44
CA VAL A 149 28.00 15.46 -43.14
C VAL A 149 29.37 15.82 -42.54
N THR A 150 29.61 15.51 -41.25
CA THR A 150 30.89 15.85 -40.61
C THR A 150 31.72 14.63 -40.21
N THR A 151 32.80 14.39 -40.96
CA THR A 151 34.02 13.75 -40.43
C THR A 151 34.89 14.76 -39.67
N HIS A 152 34.59 16.05 -39.70
CA HIS A 152 35.36 17.15 -39.10
C HIS A 152 34.43 17.92 -38.14
N GLY A 153 34.79 18.01 -36.86
CA GLY A 153 33.87 18.34 -35.74
C GLY A 153 33.07 19.64 -35.81
N THR A 154 32.40 19.99 -34.71
CA THR A 154 31.37 21.05 -34.55
C THR A 154 31.74 22.48 -34.98
N ALA A 155 32.97 22.73 -35.42
CA ALA A 155 33.47 24.03 -35.86
C ALA A 155 33.24 24.31 -37.36
N ASP A 156 32.82 23.32 -38.17
CA ASP A 156 32.64 23.51 -39.61
C ASP A 156 31.30 24.24 -39.93
N PRO A 157 31.29 25.38 -40.65
CA PRO A 157 30.08 26.10 -41.04
C PRO A 157 29.07 25.25 -41.85
N LEU A 158 29.55 24.25 -42.61
CA LEU A 158 28.68 23.35 -43.38
C LEU A 158 27.76 22.51 -42.47
N THR A 159 28.20 22.19 -41.26
CA THR A 159 27.38 21.47 -40.27
C THR A 159 26.12 22.26 -39.94
N TRP A 160 26.27 23.56 -39.69
CA TRP A 160 25.17 24.46 -39.34
C TRP A 160 24.22 24.70 -40.52
N LEU A 161 24.73 24.70 -41.75
CA LEU A 161 23.91 24.79 -42.96
C LEU A 161 23.01 23.54 -43.13
N ALA A 162 23.52 22.36 -42.79
CA ALA A 162 22.75 21.12 -42.83
C ALA A 162 21.62 21.11 -41.78
N PHE A 163 21.87 21.62 -40.57
CA PHE A 163 20.81 21.90 -39.57
C PHE A 163 19.75 22.88 -40.10
N GLY A 164 20.18 23.92 -40.81
CA GLY A 164 19.29 24.89 -41.44
C GLY A 164 18.37 24.27 -42.50
N MET A 165 18.90 23.39 -43.35
CA MET A 165 18.10 22.72 -44.38
C MET A 165 17.03 21.79 -43.80
N GLU A 166 17.36 21.02 -42.77
CA GLU A 166 16.39 20.16 -42.07
C GLU A 166 15.27 20.99 -41.41
N ALA A 167 15.63 22.14 -40.85
CA ALA A 167 14.66 23.09 -40.29
C ALA A 167 13.75 23.68 -41.37
N MET A 168 14.26 23.96 -42.58
CA MET A 168 13.45 24.50 -43.69
C MET A 168 12.39 23.51 -44.18
N VAL A 169 12.60 22.20 -44.05
CA VAL A 169 11.60 21.19 -44.39
C VAL A 169 10.66 20.93 -43.20
N THR A 170 11.19 20.86 -41.98
CA THR A 170 10.41 20.41 -40.83
C THR A 170 9.55 21.50 -40.20
N VAL A 171 10.01 22.76 -40.19
CA VAL A 171 9.24 23.88 -39.63
C VAL A 171 7.91 24.08 -40.38
N PRO A 172 7.85 24.11 -41.72
CA PRO A 172 6.59 24.20 -42.45
C PRO A 172 5.63 23.03 -42.17
N ILE A 173 6.15 21.80 -42.02
CA ILE A 173 5.34 20.63 -41.64
C ILE A 173 4.67 20.89 -40.28
N VAL A 174 5.43 21.29 -39.27
CA VAL A 174 4.87 21.60 -37.94
C VAL A 174 3.87 22.76 -38.00
N VAL A 175 4.18 23.83 -38.72
CA VAL A 175 3.30 25.01 -38.83
C VAL A 175 1.97 24.62 -39.50
N THR A 176 2.01 23.88 -40.60
CA THR A 176 0.79 23.44 -41.29
C THR A 176 -0.05 22.51 -40.42
N MET A 177 0.59 21.63 -39.65
CA MET A 177 -0.07 20.77 -38.66
C MET A 177 -0.80 21.58 -37.57
N VAL A 178 -0.13 22.58 -36.98
CA VAL A 178 -0.70 23.47 -35.96
C VAL A 178 -1.88 24.28 -36.53
N VAL A 179 -1.70 24.89 -37.70
CA VAL A 179 -2.74 25.71 -38.35
C VAL A 179 -3.96 24.87 -38.72
N ALA A 180 -3.76 23.66 -39.24
CA ALA A 180 -4.85 22.74 -39.56
C ALA A 180 -5.62 22.29 -38.30
N SER A 181 -4.90 21.95 -37.22
CA SER A 181 -5.51 21.58 -35.94
C SER A 181 -6.32 22.74 -35.34
N LEU A 182 -5.77 23.96 -35.37
CA LEU A 182 -6.44 25.16 -34.88
C LEU A 182 -7.69 25.50 -35.72
N GLY A 183 -7.60 25.37 -37.05
CA GLY A 183 -8.73 25.58 -37.96
C GLY A 183 -9.91 24.64 -37.68
N MET A 184 -9.63 23.35 -37.43
CA MET A 184 -10.66 22.38 -37.06
C MET A 184 -11.32 22.71 -35.72
N ARG A 185 -10.53 23.15 -34.72
CA ARG A 185 -11.02 23.52 -33.39
C ARG A 185 -11.89 24.77 -33.41
N LEU A 186 -11.61 25.70 -34.31
CA LEU A 186 -12.38 26.94 -34.48
C LEU A 186 -13.64 26.75 -35.36
N GLY A 187 -13.94 25.54 -35.80
CA GLY A 187 -15.14 25.25 -36.60
C GLY A 187 -15.16 25.92 -37.98
N LYS A 188 -14.02 26.47 -38.45
CA LYS A 188 -13.94 27.05 -39.79
C LYS A 188 -13.95 25.93 -40.84
N SER A 189 -14.65 26.17 -41.95
CA SER A 189 -14.55 25.33 -43.15
C SER A 189 -13.16 25.47 -43.76
N PHE A 190 -12.22 24.70 -43.23
CA PHE A 190 -10.84 24.73 -43.68
C PHE A 190 -10.63 23.65 -44.74
N ASN A 191 -10.31 24.06 -45.97
CA ASN A 191 -9.94 23.11 -47.01
C ASN A 191 -8.56 22.52 -46.68
N ARG A 192 -8.54 21.32 -46.09
CA ARG A 192 -7.33 20.65 -45.61
C ARG A 192 -6.50 20.03 -46.75
N LYS A 193 -7.08 19.87 -47.94
CA LYS A 193 -6.43 19.24 -49.11
C LYS A 193 -5.12 19.92 -49.53
N PRO A 194 -5.06 21.25 -49.77
CA PRO A 194 -3.81 21.90 -50.16
C PRO A 194 -2.69 21.74 -49.12
N PHE A 195 -3.03 21.81 -47.83
CA PHE A 195 -2.06 21.61 -46.75
C PHE A 195 -1.53 20.18 -46.71
N ALA A 196 -2.41 19.18 -46.87
CA ALA A 196 -2.00 17.78 -46.91
C ALA A 196 -1.12 17.46 -48.12
N ILE A 197 -1.36 18.11 -49.28
CA ILE A 197 -0.52 17.95 -50.47
C ILE A 197 0.87 18.53 -50.22
N ILE A 198 0.95 19.75 -49.68
CA ILE A 198 2.23 20.41 -49.37
C ILE A 198 3.03 19.59 -48.35
N GLU A 199 2.37 19.12 -47.29
CA GLU A 199 2.96 18.28 -46.26
C GLU A 199 3.48 16.95 -46.83
N ALA A 200 2.70 16.28 -47.68
CA ALA A 200 3.13 15.07 -48.35
C ALA A 200 4.36 15.30 -49.25
N LEU A 201 4.39 16.41 -50.02
CA LEU A 201 5.54 16.77 -50.85
C LEU A 201 6.78 17.05 -50.01
N LEU A 202 6.64 17.76 -48.88
CA LEU A 202 7.75 18.04 -47.97
C LEU A 202 8.29 16.75 -47.32
N LEU A 203 7.41 15.83 -46.92
CA LEU A 203 7.81 14.54 -46.35
C LEU A 203 8.53 13.66 -47.38
N VAL A 204 8.01 13.60 -48.61
CA VAL A 204 8.67 12.88 -49.71
C VAL A 204 10.04 13.47 -50.00
N ALA A 205 10.14 14.81 -50.03
CA ALA A 205 11.42 15.49 -50.20
C ALA A 205 12.39 15.15 -49.06
N ALA A 206 11.94 15.20 -47.79
CA ALA A 206 12.77 14.86 -46.63
C ALA A 206 13.33 13.43 -46.71
N VAL A 207 12.48 12.46 -47.03
CA VAL A 207 12.90 11.06 -47.21
C VAL A 207 13.88 10.95 -48.38
N ALA A 208 13.58 11.56 -49.53
CA ALA A 208 14.45 11.52 -50.69
C ALA A 208 15.83 12.14 -50.41
N LEU A 209 15.89 13.29 -49.74
CA LEU A 209 17.14 13.96 -49.36
C LEU A 209 18.05 13.06 -48.49
N ASN A 210 17.46 12.24 -47.61
CA ASN A 210 18.20 11.36 -46.71
C ASN A 210 18.52 9.98 -47.33
N VAL A 211 17.67 9.46 -48.21
CA VAL A 211 17.81 8.10 -48.77
C VAL A 211 18.60 8.10 -50.08
N LEU A 212 18.37 9.10 -50.94
CA LEU A 212 18.81 9.10 -52.34
C LEU A 212 20.34 9.03 -52.50
N PRO A 213 21.18 9.75 -51.74
CA PRO A 213 22.63 9.67 -51.88
C PRO A 213 23.18 8.25 -51.63
N HIS A 214 22.66 7.57 -50.61
CA HIS A 214 23.09 6.22 -50.25
C HIS A 214 22.55 5.16 -51.21
N ALA A 215 21.31 5.33 -51.67
CA ALA A 215 20.71 4.46 -52.67
C ALA A 215 21.47 4.52 -54.01
N LEU A 216 21.88 5.71 -54.45
CA LEU A 216 22.70 5.88 -55.66
C LEU A 216 24.13 5.34 -55.51
N ALA A 217 24.67 5.36 -54.28
CA ALA A 217 25.96 4.76 -53.96
C ALA A 217 25.92 3.22 -53.85
N GLY A 218 24.74 2.60 -53.98
CA GLY A 218 24.55 1.15 -53.84
C GLY A 218 24.55 0.64 -52.38
N ASP A 219 24.63 1.54 -51.39
CA ASP A 219 24.58 1.20 -49.97
C ASP A 219 23.13 1.22 -49.47
N LEU A 220 22.43 0.10 -49.72
CA LEU A 220 21.04 -0.06 -49.31
C LEU A 220 20.86 -0.07 -47.78
N LEU A 221 21.87 -0.52 -47.03
CA LEU A 221 21.79 -0.55 -45.58
C LEU A 221 21.84 0.86 -44.99
N ALA A 222 22.76 1.70 -45.49
CA ALA A 222 22.78 3.11 -45.14
C ALA A 222 21.51 3.83 -45.62
N ALA A 223 21.02 3.54 -46.83
CA ALA A 223 19.79 4.13 -47.33
C ALA A 223 18.58 3.86 -46.41
N ILE A 224 18.45 2.64 -45.90
CA ILE A 224 17.41 2.28 -44.92
C ILE A 224 17.65 3.00 -43.58
N GLN A 225 18.89 3.01 -43.08
CA GLN A 225 19.23 3.65 -41.82
C GLN A 225 18.89 5.15 -41.82
N PHE A 226 19.33 5.87 -42.85
CA PHE A 226 19.08 7.30 -42.98
C PHE A 226 17.64 7.64 -43.38
N GLY A 227 16.95 6.75 -44.09
CA GLY A 227 15.52 6.90 -44.39
C GLY A 227 14.58 6.65 -43.23
N SER A 228 15.00 5.87 -42.23
CA SER A 228 14.13 5.41 -41.14
C SER A 228 13.56 6.57 -40.30
N VAL A 229 14.36 7.59 -40.01
CA VAL A 229 13.95 8.74 -39.18
C VAL A 229 12.89 9.61 -39.87
N PRO A 230 13.12 10.13 -41.10
CA PRO A 230 12.09 10.91 -41.79
C PRO A 230 10.85 10.08 -42.13
N ALA A 231 10.98 8.76 -42.36
CA ALA A 231 9.83 7.88 -42.53
C ALA A 231 8.98 7.77 -41.24
N LEU A 232 9.63 7.61 -40.07
CA LEU A 232 8.93 7.62 -38.78
C LEU A 232 8.28 8.96 -38.49
N LEU A 233 8.93 10.07 -38.87
CA LEU A 233 8.36 11.40 -38.77
C LEU A 233 7.09 11.53 -39.62
N ALA A 234 7.11 11.03 -40.87
CA ALA A 234 5.94 11.02 -41.76
C ALA A 234 4.75 10.26 -41.14
N VAL A 235 5.01 9.08 -40.56
CA VAL A 235 3.99 8.28 -39.86
C VAL A 235 3.43 9.04 -38.65
N SER A 236 4.31 9.68 -37.87
CA SER A 236 3.93 10.42 -36.67
C SER A 236 3.04 11.64 -37.01
N VAL A 237 3.37 12.35 -38.08
CA VAL A 237 2.58 13.47 -38.61
C VAL A 237 1.21 13.01 -39.10
N ALA A 238 1.14 11.92 -39.87
CA ALA A 238 -0.12 11.34 -40.31
C ALA A 238 -1.00 10.91 -39.11
N LEU A 239 -0.39 10.27 -38.11
CA LEU A 239 -1.06 9.86 -36.88
C LEU A 239 -1.57 11.09 -36.09
N HIS A 240 -0.79 12.16 -36.00
CA HIS A 240 -1.24 13.41 -35.39
C HIS A 240 -2.49 13.96 -36.08
N GLY A 241 -2.46 14.00 -37.43
CA GLY A 241 -3.57 14.50 -38.23
C GLY A 241 -4.87 13.72 -38.00
N PHE A 242 -4.75 12.39 -37.90
CA PHE A 242 -5.83 11.46 -37.59
C PHE A 242 -6.36 11.64 -36.16
N VAL A 243 -5.50 11.55 -35.15
CA VAL A 243 -5.88 11.68 -33.73
C VAL A 243 -6.52 13.05 -33.45
N SER A 244 -5.97 14.12 -34.03
CA SER A 244 -6.55 15.46 -33.90
C SER A 244 -7.97 15.56 -34.48
N SER A 245 -8.25 14.83 -35.57
CA SER A 245 -9.60 14.80 -36.16
C SER A 245 -10.59 13.99 -35.33
N LEU A 246 -10.14 12.90 -34.70
CA LEU A 246 -10.96 12.13 -33.76
C LEU A 246 -11.31 12.98 -32.53
N LEU A 247 -10.32 13.63 -31.92
CA LEU A 247 -10.52 14.47 -30.75
C LEU A 247 -11.39 15.70 -31.03
N SER A 248 -11.27 16.32 -32.21
CA SER A 248 -12.13 17.45 -32.60
C SER A 248 -13.59 17.02 -32.75
N THR A 249 -13.83 15.80 -33.23
CA THR A 249 -15.18 15.23 -33.35
C THR A 249 -15.78 14.95 -31.98
N TRP A 250 -15.05 14.26 -31.10
CA TRP A 250 -15.52 13.96 -29.73
C TRP A 250 -15.79 15.21 -28.90
N THR A 251 -14.93 16.23 -29.03
CA THR A 251 -15.14 17.50 -28.32
C THR A 251 -16.39 18.23 -28.82
N ARG A 252 -16.68 18.18 -30.12
CA ARG A 252 -17.88 18.78 -30.70
C ARG A 252 -19.15 18.04 -30.27
N GLU A 253 -19.15 16.71 -30.31
CA GLU A 253 -20.27 15.88 -29.85
C GLU A 253 -20.59 16.15 -28.37
N ALA A 254 -19.57 16.15 -27.50
CA ALA A 254 -19.75 16.46 -26.08
C ALA A 254 -20.30 17.88 -25.85
N ALA A 255 -19.88 18.86 -26.66
CA ALA A 255 -20.36 20.23 -26.55
C ALA A 255 -21.82 20.40 -26.99
N VAL A 256 -22.25 19.67 -28.03
CA VAL A 256 -23.65 19.63 -28.47
C VAL A 256 -24.54 19.04 -27.39
N GLU A 257 -24.13 17.91 -26.80
CA GLU A 257 -24.88 17.26 -25.72
C GLU A 257 -25.06 18.19 -24.51
N ALA A 258 -23.98 18.84 -24.07
CA ALA A 258 -24.01 19.79 -22.97
C ALA A 258 -24.89 21.02 -23.27
N SER A 259 -24.97 21.46 -24.52
CA SER A 259 -25.81 22.59 -24.92
C SER A 259 -27.30 22.20 -24.92
N ARG A 260 -27.63 20.99 -25.40
CA ARG A 260 -28.99 20.46 -25.38
C ARG A 260 -29.54 20.33 -23.95
N GLU A 261 -28.74 19.85 -23.00
CA GLU A 261 -29.16 19.78 -21.60
C GLU A 261 -29.43 21.17 -21.00
N ARG A 262 -28.65 22.21 -21.39
CA ARG A 262 -28.92 23.60 -20.96
C ARG A 262 -30.27 24.08 -21.44
N GLU A 263 -30.55 23.88 -22.73
CA GLU A 263 -31.82 24.30 -23.32
C GLU A 263 -32.99 23.60 -22.63
N ILE A 264 -32.90 22.29 -22.38
CA ILE A 264 -33.96 21.54 -21.66
C ILE A 264 -34.15 22.10 -20.25
N THR A 265 -33.06 22.39 -19.53
CA THR A 265 -33.14 22.95 -18.16
C THR A 265 -33.73 24.36 -18.15
N GLN A 266 -33.33 25.21 -19.10
CA GLN A 266 -33.87 26.55 -19.21
C GLN A 266 -35.35 26.56 -19.58
N LEU A 267 -35.78 25.66 -20.47
CA LEU A 267 -37.18 25.51 -20.83
C LEU A 267 -38.02 24.98 -19.66
N SER A 268 -37.50 24.04 -18.86
CA SER A 268 -38.22 23.54 -17.69
C SER A 268 -38.35 24.59 -16.59
N GLU A 269 -37.31 25.40 -16.36
CA GLU A 269 -37.35 26.55 -15.44
C GLU A 269 -38.33 27.62 -15.92
N ALA A 270 -38.34 27.93 -17.22
CA ALA A 270 -39.26 28.91 -17.81
C ALA A 270 -40.72 28.45 -17.78
N LEU A 271 -40.99 27.14 -17.86
CA LEU A 271 -42.35 26.57 -17.74
C LEU A 271 -42.83 26.49 -16.28
N ALA A 272 -41.91 26.48 -15.31
CA ALA A 272 -42.22 26.43 -13.89
C ALA A 272 -42.45 27.81 -13.25
N ALA A 273 -42.11 28.89 -13.96
CA ALA A 273 -42.29 30.28 -13.56
C ALA A 273 -43.60 30.87 -14.11
#